data_AF-A0A8F4RCD5-F1
#
_entry.id   AF-A0A8F4RCD5-F1
#
_cell.length_a   1.000
_cell.length_b   1.000
_cell.length_c   1.000
_cell.angle_alpha   90.00
_cell.angle_beta   90.00
_cell.angle_gamma   90.00
#
_symmetry.space_group_name_H-M   'P 1'
#
loop_
_entity.id
_entity.type
_entity.pdbx_description
1 polymer ?
#
loop_
_entity_poly.entity_id
_entity_poly.type
_entity_poly.pdbx_seq_one_letter_code
_entity_poly.pdbx_strand_id
1 'polypeptide(L)'
;PRHDVEALLLKHIEQLNKAPGCLSYALSRSTKSTARWIVSGYWSNEGQMTDHFCTAAMTEFIDELIDAEANIAFARFAANTDITA
;
A
#
# COMPACT_ATOMS: atom_id res chain seq x y z
N PRO A 1 -20.04 12.64 -7.43
CA PRO A 1 -18.71 13.23 -7.76
C PRO A 1 -17.66 12.12 -7.80
N ARG A 2 -17.09 11.80 -8.96
CA ARG A 2 -15.92 10.92 -9.02
C ARG A 2 -14.79 11.67 -8.34
N HIS A 3 -14.53 11.37 -7.07
CA HIS A 3 -13.29 11.79 -6.43
C HIS A 3 -12.14 11.30 -7.30
N ASP A 4 -11.13 12.14 -7.48
CA ASP A 4 -9.90 11.73 -8.13
C ASP A 4 -9.22 10.69 -7.23
N VAL A 5 -9.46 9.42 -7.52
CA VAL A 5 -8.96 8.27 -6.76
C VAL A 5 -7.43 8.34 -6.66
N GLU A 6 -6.75 8.88 -7.67
CA GLU A 6 -5.31 9.08 -7.64
C GLU A 6 -4.91 10.08 -6.54
N ALA A 7 -5.58 11.23 -6.45
CA ALA A 7 -5.31 12.23 -5.42
C ALA A 7 -5.59 11.70 -4.01
N LEU A 8 -6.66 10.91 -3.84
CA LEU A 8 -6.97 10.22 -2.58
C LEU A 8 -5.82 9.29 -2.17
N LEU A 9 -5.40 8.43 -3.09
CA LEU A 9 -4.32 7.47 -2.85
C LEU A 9 -2.98 8.18 -2.55
N LEU A 10 -2.63 9.22 -3.31
CA LEU A 10 -1.38 9.97 -3.12
C LEU A 10 -1.31 10.63 -1.74
N LYS A 11 -2.42 11.25 -1.28
CA LYS A 11 -2.51 11.88 0.04
C LYS A 11 -2.12 10.88 1.15
N HIS A 12 -2.66 9.66 1.10
CA HIS A 12 -2.38 8.64 2.11
C HIS A 12 -0.99 8.05 1.98
N ILE A 13 -0.52 7.81 0.75
CA ILE A 13 0.81 7.25 0.52
C ILE A 13 1.91 8.12 1.12
N GLU A 14 1.78 9.45 1.07
CA GLU A 14 2.73 10.36 1.72
C GLU A 14 2.79 10.18 3.25
N GLN A 15 1.68 9.84 3.88
CA GLN A 15 1.60 9.54 5.31
C GLN A 15 2.15 8.14 5.62
N LEU A 16 1.75 7.13 4.84
CA LEU A 16 2.19 5.74 5.01
C LEU A 16 3.70 5.58 4.80
N ASN A 17 4.29 6.38 3.91
CA ASN A 17 5.73 6.37 3.64
C ASN A 17 6.59 6.87 4.83
N LYS A 18 5.98 7.49 5.85
CA LYS A 18 6.67 7.93 7.08
C LYS A 18 6.67 6.87 8.18
N ALA A 19 6.09 5.69 7.93
CA ALA A 19 6.02 4.64 8.93
C ALA A 19 7.43 4.12 9.30
N PRO A 20 7.66 3.74 10.58
CA PRO A 20 8.94 3.19 11.01
C PRO A 20 9.37 2.00 10.16
N GLY A 21 10.63 1.96 9.72
CA GLY A 21 11.15 0.84 8.91
C GLY A 21 10.63 0.77 7.46
N CYS A 22 9.76 1.70 7.03
CA CYS A 22 9.36 1.85 5.64
C CYS A 22 10.54 2.36 4.81
N LEU A 23 10.89 1.65 3.74
CA LEU A 23 11.93 2.02 2.78
C LEU A 23 11.35 2.79 1.59
N SER A 24 10.15 2.41 1.17
CA SER A 24 9.42 3.06 0.10
C SER A 24 7.95 2.66 0.15
N TYR A 25 7.08 3.64 -0.09
CA TYR A 25 5.66 3.43 -0.33
C TYR A 25 5.30 4.14 -1.63
N ALA A 26 4.73 3.43 -2.60
CA ALA A 26 4.58 3.93 -3.96
C ALA A 26 3.20 3.62 -4.56
N LEU A 27 2.70 4.57 -5.35
CA LEU A 27 1.52 4.40 -6.19
C LEU A 27 1.93 4.09 -7.62
N SER A 28 1.29 3.11 -8.23
CA SER A 28 1.41 2.88 -9.68
C SER A 28 0.07 2.47 -10.27
N ARG A 29 -0.12 2.78 -11.56
CA ARG A 29 -1.30 2.33 -12.30
C ARG A 29 -1.03 0.95 -12.91
N SER A 30 -2.00 0.06 -12.83
CA SER A 30 -1.85 -1.28 -13.41
C SER A 30 -1.73 -1.20 -14.93
N THR A 31 -0.73 -1.89 -15.49
CA THR A 31 -0.57 -2.04 -16.94
C THR A 31 -1.63 -2.95 -17.57
N LYS A 32 -2.29 -3.79 -16.76
CA LYS A 32 -3.34 -4.74 -17.20
C LYS A 32 -4.75 -4.15 -17.16
N SER A 33 -4.96 -3.08 -16.39
CA SER A 33 -6.27 -2.43 -16.25
C SER A 33 -6.10 -0.97 -15.87
N THR A 34 -6.63 -0.07 -16.70
CA THR A 34 -6.61 1.37 -16.41
C THR A 34 -7.48 1.75 -15.20
N ALA A 35 -8.35 0.87 -14.73
CA ALA A 35 -9.19 1.08 -13.55
C ALA A 35 -8.55 0.59 -12.24
N ARG A 36 -7.35 -0.01 -12.30
CA ARG A 36 -6.69 -0.59 -11.13
C ARG A 36 -5.45 0.20 -10.73
N TRP A 37 -5.40 0.60 -9.47
CA TRP A 37 -4.23 1.14 -8.82
C TRP A 37 -3.51 0.04 -8.03
N ILE A 38 -2.19 0.16 -7.93
CA ILE A 38 -1.32 -0.73 -7.17
C ILE A 38 -0.56 0.14 -6.17
N VAL A 39 -0.73 -0.19 -4.90
CA VAL A 39 -0.04 0.44 -3.78
C VAL A 39 1.00 -0.55 -3.28
N SER A 40 2.26 -0.17 -3.33
CA SER A 40 3.40 -1.04 -3.00
C SER A 40 4.18 -0.48 -1.82
N GLY A 41 4.35 -1.27 -0.76
CA GLY A 41 5.17 -0.93 0.39
C GLY A 41 6.39 -1.84 0.50
N TYR A 42 7.56 -1.24 0.80
CA TYR A 42 8.83 -1.93 1.02
C TYR A 42 9.34 -1.63 2.41
N TRP A 43 9.84 -2.67 3.07
CA TRP A 43 10.10 -2.67 4.50
C TRP A 43 11.47 -3.24 4.80
N SER A 44 12.13 -2.69 5.82
CA SER A 44 13.44 -3.17 6.27
C SER A 44 13.40 -4.61 6.80
N ASN A 45 12.24 -5.02 7.35
CA ASN A 45 11.96 -6.39 7.76
C ASN A 45 10.45 -6.64 7.84
N GLU A 46 10.07 -7.91 7.93
CA GLU A 46 8.69 -8.37 8.02
C GLU A 46 7.96 -7.92 9.30
N GLY A 47 8.67 -7.81 10.43
CA GLY A 47 8.06 -7.35 11.69
C GLY A 47 7.52 -5.93 11.57
N GLN A 48 8.35 -5.03 11.06
CA GLN A 48 7.95 -3.63 10.80
C GLN A 48 6.78 -3.57 9.81
N MET A 49 6.80 -4.38 8.74
CA MET A 49 5.69 -4.46 7.78
C MET A 49 4.39 -4.87 8.45
N THR A 50 4.46 -5.86 9.35
CA THR A 50 3.31 -6.34 10.09
C THR A 50 2.77 -5.29 11.04
N ASP A 51 3.65 -4.62 11.79
CA ASP A 51 3.28 -3.55 12.73
C ASP A 51 2.56 -2.39 12.02
N HIS A 52 2.97 -2.07 10.79
CA HIS A 52 2.33 -1.04 9.98
C HIS A 52 0.88 -1.31 9.64
N PHE A 53 0.54 -2.56 9.32
CA PHE A 53 -0.84 -2.94 9.05
C PHE A 53 -1.73 -2.80 10.28
N CYS A 54 -1.14 -2.71 11.48
CA CYS A 54 -1.86 -2.45 12.73
C CYS A 54 -1.94 -0.96 13.10
N THR A 55 -1.44 -0.05 12.26
CA THR A 55 -1.44 1.39 12.58
C THR A 55 -2.79 2.07 12.31
N ALA A 56 -3.06 3.15 13.05
CA ALA A 56 -4.23 4.00 12.80
C ALA A 56 -4.22 4.60 11.38
N ALA A 57 -3.05 5.00 10.87
CA ALA A 57 -2.90 5.52 9.52
C ALA A 57 -3.31 4.49 8.44
N MET A 58 -2.98 3.21 8.63
CA MET A 58 -3.45 2.15 7.73
C MET A 58 -4.95 1.94 7.86
N THR A 59 -5.49 1.98 9.08
CA THR A 59 -6.93 1.84 9.33
C THR A 59 -7.70 2.95 8.61
N GLU A 60 -7.31 4.21 8.80
CA GLU A 60 -7.90 5.37 8.10
C GLU A 60 -7.81 5.24 6.58
N PHE A 61 -6.68 4.77 6.05
CA PHE A 61 -6.52 4.55 4.62
C PHE A 61 -7.48 3.49 4.08
N ILE A 62 -7.64 2.38 4.77
CA ILE A 62 -8.56 1.30 4.37
C ILE A 62 -10.01 1.77 4.50
N ASP A 63 -10.36 2.49 5.56
CA ASP A 63 -11.71 3.03 5.74
C ASP A 63 -12.10 3.98 4.59
N GLU A 64 -11.20 4.88 4.17
CA GLU A 64 -11.46 5.76 3.01
C GLU A 64 -11.63 4.98 1.70
N LEU A 65 -10.92 3.85 1.52
CA LEU A 65 -11.11 2.98 0.36
C LEU A 65 -12.44 2.22 0.39
N ILE A 66 -12.90 1.82 1.57
CA ILE A 66 -14.21 1.18 1.77
C ILE A 66 -15.33 2.18 1.48
N ASP A 67 -15.22 3.41 2.00
CA ASP A 67 -16.19 4.49 1.75
C ASP A 67 -16.27 4.87 0.26
N ALA A 68 -15.16 4.69 -0.47
CA ALA A 68 -15.10 4.87 -1.92
C ALA A 68 -15.61 3.64 -2.73
N GLU A 69 -16.12 2.61 -2.06
CA GLU A 69 -16.57 1.34 -2.64
C GLU A 69 -15.48 0.65 -3.50
N ALA A 70 -14.20 0.81 -3.12
CA ALA A 70 -13.09 0.23 -3.84
C ALA A 70 -13.02 -1.30 -3.66
N ASN A 71 -12.65 -2.02 -4.72
CA ASN A 71 -12.29 -3.43 -4.62
C ASN A 71 -10.81 -3.55 -4.21
N ILE A 72 -10.56 -4.12 -3.02
CA ILE A 72 -9.22 -4.20 -2.43
C ILE A 72 -8.73 -5.64 -2.44
N ALA A 73 -7.47 -5.85 -2.84
CA ALA A 73 -6.80 -7.14 -2.75
C ALA A 73 -5.39 -6.93 -2.17
N PHE A 74 -5.05 -7.73 -1.17
CA PHE A 74 -3.73 -7.73 -0.55
C PHE A 74 -2.87 -8.84 -1.14
N ALA A 75 -1.62 -8.51 -1.44
CA ALA A 75 -0.61 -9.47 -1.84
C ALA A 75 0.68 -9.14 -1.11
N ARG A 76 1.38 -10.20 -0.68
CA ARG A 76 2.73 -10.10 -0.15
C ARG A 76 3.67 -10.86 -1.06
N PHE A 77 4.82 -10.27 -1.34
CA PHE A 77 5.95 -10.96 -1.93
C PHE A 77 7.13 -10.89 -0.96
N ALA A 78 7.69 -12.05 -0.62
CA ALA A 78 8.97 -12.16 0.05
C ALA A 78 9.87 -13.03 -0.82
N ALA A 79 10.96 -12.46 -1.34
CA ALA A 79 11.96 -13.25 -2.05
C ALA A 79 12.60 -14.20 -1.04
N ASN A 80 12.58 -15.50 -1.33
CA ASN A 80 13.33 -16.46 -0.54
C ASN A 80 14.81 -16.31 -0.92
N THR A 81 15.60 -15.65 -0.08
CA THR A 81 17.03 -15.43 -0.32
C THR A 81 17.87 -16.69 -0.11
N ASP A 82 17.27 -17.79 0.38
CA ASP A 82 17.95 -19.07 0.61
C ASP A 82 18.12 -19.92 -0.66
N ILE A 83 17.81 -19.38 -1.84
CA ILE A 83 18.21 -20.01 -3.12
C ILE A 83 19.71 -19.79 -3.28
N THR A 84 20.49 -20.62 -2.60
CA THR A 84 21.91 -20.82 -2.89
C THR A 84 22.03 -21.33 -4.33
N ALA A 85 22.72 -20.55 -5.17
CA ALA A 85 23.08 -20.91 -6.53
C ALA A 85 24.16 -22.01 -6.54
#